data_AF-A0A7C5FNK3-F1
#
_entry.id   AF-A0A7C5FNK3-F1
#
_cell.length_a   1.000
_cell.length_b   1.000
_cell.length_c   1.000
_cell.angle_alpha   90.00
_cell.angle_beta   90.00
_cell.angle_gamma   90.00
#
_symmetry.space_group_name_H-M   'P 1'
#
loop_
_entity.id
_entity.type
_entity.pdbx_description
1 polymer ?
#
loop_
_entity_poly.entity_id
_entity_poly.type
_entity_poly.pdbx_seq_one_letter_code
_entity_poly.pdbx_strand_id
1 'polypeptide(L)'
;MENWFFISILILLPIVWFLLHHSTSFKHGRLYSLHSKKRAYPGVSIQPCSAACDNVKNLEGKRFLPGEVTVLPVLGCTSRKCTCTYMHHRDRRSGIERRLPLSVLENVLSNQEQRIRPDRRKSSFA
;
A
#
# COMPACT_ATOMS: atom_id res chain seq x y z
N MET A 1 -49.15 35.20 -23.52
CA MET A 1 -48.52 33.85 -23.56
C MET A 1 -47.00 33.95 -23.33
N GLU A 2 -46.51 35.05 -22.74
CA GLU A 2 -45.07 35.32 -22.63
C GLU A 2 -44.39 34.82 -21.35
N ASN A 3 -45.13 34.48 -20.28
CA ASN A 3 -44.50 34.08 -19.00
C ASN A 3 -43.83 32.69 -19.01
N TRP A 4 -44.21 31.80 -19.93
CA TRP A 4 -43.70 30.43 -19.91
C TRP A 4 -42.23 30.34 -20.34
N PHE A 5 -41.79 31.24 -21.23
CA PHE A 5 -40.39 31.35 -21.64
C PHE A 5 -39.49 31.84 -20.49
N PHE A 6 -39.98 32.77 -19.67
CA PHE A 6 -39.21 33.24 -18.51
C PHE A 6 -39.08 32.16 -17.43
N ILE A 7 -40.14 31.37 -17.22
CA ILE A 7 -40.14 30.26 -16.25
C ILE A 7 -39.18 29.14 -16.71
N SER A 8 -39.16 28.81 -18.01
CA SER A 8 -38.24 27.78 -18.50
C SER A 8 -36.77 28.20 -18.37
N ILE A 9 -36.45 29.46 -18.66
CA ILE A 9 -35.09 30.00 -18.50
C ILE A 9 -34.66 30.03 -17.02
N LEU A 10 -35.54 30.46 -16.12
CA LEU A 10 -35.27 30.50 -14.68
C LEU A 10 -35.02 29.12 -14.07
N ILE A 11 -35.56 28.06 -14.67
CA ILE A 11 -35.37 26.68 -14.20
C ILE A 11 -34.17 26.02 -14.89
N LEU A 12 -33.96 26.25 -16.19
CA LEU A 12 -32.88 25.62 -16.94
C LEU A 12 -31.49 26.20 -16.58
N LEU A 13 -31.39 27.51 -16.32
CA LEU A 13 -30.13 28.14 -15.92
C LEU A 13 -29.53 27.54 -14.63
N PRO A 14 -30.25 27.39 -13.50
CA PRO A 14 -29.71 26.78 -12.30
C PRO A 14 -29.46 25.29 -12.45
N ILE A 15 -30.25 24.57 -13.27
CA ILE A 15 -30.02 23.14 -13.54
C ILE A 15 -28.72 22.95 -14.32
N VAL A 16 -28.50 23.72 -15.40
CA VAL A 16 -27.27 23.64 -16.20
C VAL A 16 -26.06 24.08 -15.36
N TRP A 17 -26.19 25.15 -14.57
CA TRP A 17 -25.14 25.59 -13.66
C TRP A 17 -24.81 24.53 -12.60
N PHE A 18 -25.81 23.90 -12.00
CA PHE A 18 -25.63 22.83 -11.02
C PHE A 18 -24.98 21.59 -11.65
N LEU A 19 -25.38 21.18 -12.86
CA LEU A 19 -24.78 20.04 -13.56
C LEU A 19 -23.31 20.31 -13.94
N LEU A 20 -23.00 21.51 -14.42
CA LEU A 20 -21.64 21.91 -14.75
C LEU A 20 -20.77 22.02 -13.49
N HIS A 21 -21.28 22.62 -12.41
CA HIS A 21 -20.56 22.81 -11.16
C HIS A 21 -20.40 21.50 -10.36
N HIS A 22 -21.41 20.62 -10.37
CA HIS A 22 -21.33 19.32 -9.69
C HIS A 22 -20.36 18.36 -10.41
N SER A 23 -20.07 18.58 -11.69
CA SER A 23 -19.15 17.73 -12.47
C SER A 23 -17.66 17.85 -12.08
N THR A 24 -17.29 18.84 -11.24
CA THR A 24 -15.91 19.05 -10.80
C THR A 24 -15.54 18.37 -9.47
N SER A 25 -16.41 17.50 -8.93
CA SER A 25 -15.94 16.46 -7.99
C SER A 25 -15.16 15.40 -8.76
N PHE A 26 -13.96 15.78 -9.18
CA PHE A 26 -12.90 14.91 -9.64
C PHE A 26 -12.88 13.69 -8.72
N LYS A 27 -13.13 12.52 -9.30
CA LYS A 27 -13.05 11.22 -8.62
C LYS A 27 -11.57 10.90 -8.30
N HIS A 28 -10.90 11.75 -7.53
CA HIS A 28 -9.73 11.35 -6.77
C HIS A 28 -10.21 10.43 -5.65
N GLY A 29 -10.52 9.19 -6.02
CA GLY A 29 -10.30 8.10 -5.08
C GLY A 29 -11.28 6.96 -4.93
N ARG A 30 -11.95 6.56 -6.00
CA ARG A 30 -12.68 5.27 -5.98
C ARG A 30 -11.90 4.06 -6.47
N LEU A 31 -10.75 4.22 -7.13
CA LEU A 31 -9.94 3.07 -7.55
C LEU A 31 -8.93 2.58 -6.50
N TYR A 32 -8.78 3.27 -5.36
CA TYR A 32 -7.97 2.80 -4.22
C TYR A 32 -8.81 2.38 -3.01
N SER A 33 -10.12 2.20 -3.18
CA SER A 33 -10.99 1.65 -2.14
C SER A 33 -11.27 0.16 -2.31
N LEU A 34 -10.73 -0.52 -3.33
CA LEU A 34 -11.02 -1.95 -3.56
C LEU A 34 -10.19 -2.91 -2.72
N HIS A 35 -9.33 -2.40 -1.84
CA HIS A 35 -8.69 -3.27 -0.87
C HIS A 35 -8.12 -2.49 0.32
N SER A 36 -8.97 -2.20 1.30
CA SER A 36 -8.51 -2.34 2.69
C SER A 36 -8.31 -3.83 2.97
N LYS A 37 -7.40 -4.48 2.22
CA LYS A 37 -6.88 -5.78 2.58
C LYS A 37 -6.31 -5.58 3.97
N LYS A 38 -6.68 -6.43 4.94
CA LYS A 38 -5.83 -6.62 6.13
C LYS A 38 -4.40 -6.64 5.61
N ARG A 39 -3.58 -5.70 6.07
CA ARG A 39 -2.18 -5.58 5.66
C ARG A 39 -1.61 -7.00 5.64
N ALA A 40 -1.24 -7.50 4.46
CA ALA A 40 -1.15 -8.95 4.26
C ALA A 40 -0.04 -9.59 5.09
N TYR A 41 0.95 -8.80 5.52
CA TYR A 41 2.09 -9.30 6.28
C TYR A 41 2.47 -8.31 7.40
N PRO A 42 1.71 -8.28 8.51
CA PRO A 42 2.17 -7.62 9.71
C PRO A 42 3.39 -8.37 10.27
N GLY A 43 4.26 -7.66 10.97
CA GLY A 43 5.43 -8.24 11.63
C GLY A 43 5.27 -8.23 13.14
N VAL A 44 6.00 -9.10 13.83
CA VAL A 44 6.09 -9.12 15.29
C VAL A 44 7.56 -9.21 15.68
N SER A 45 7.97 -8.48 16.70
CA SER A 45 9.30 -8.60 17.31
C SER A 45 9.18 -8.88 18.80
N ILE A 46 10.15 -9.56 19.38
CA ILE A 46 10.21 -9.73 20.83
C ILE A 46 10.88 -8.49 21.43
N GLN A 47 10.24 -7.90 22.44
CA GLN A 47 10.80 -6.84 23.25
C GLN A 47 11.37 -7.45 24.54
N PRO A 48 12.70 -7.37 24.76
CA PRO A 48 13.30 -7.88 25.98
C PRO A 48 12.81 -7.09 27.20
N CYS A 49 12.51 -7.80 28.29
CA CYS A 49 12.27 -7.18 29.59
C CYS A 49 13.59 -7.00 30.37
N SER A 50 13.51 -6.38 31.56
CA SER A 50 14.68 -6.13 32.43
C SER A 50 15.45 -7.40 32.81
N ALA A 51 14.77 -8.55 32.92
CA ALA A 51 15.35 -9.85 33.23
C ALA A 51 15.23 -10.83 32.05
N ALA A 52 15.44 -10.34 30.82
CA ALA A 52 15.40 -11.17 29.62
C ALA A 52 16.53 -12.21 29.62
N CYS A 53 16.20 -13.46 29.25
CA CYS A 53 17.20 -14.50 29.04
C CYS A 53 17.99 -14.27 27.75
N ASP A 54 19.15 -14.93 27.63
CA ASP A 54 20.03 -14.74 26.48
C ASP A 54 19.40 -15.17 25.16
N ASN A 55 18.51 -16.16 25.18
CA ASN A 55 17.72 -16.54 24.00
C ASN A 55 16.84 -15.38 23.50
N VAL A 56 16.21 -14.61 24.38
CA VAL A 56 15.41 -13.45 23.98
C VAL A 56 16.31 -12.34 23.42
N LYS A 57 17.46 -12.08 24.05
CA LYS A 57 18.43 -11.09 23.55
C LYS A 57 18.94 -11.46 22.15
N ASN A 58 19.18 -12.73 21.89
CA ASN A 58 19.59 -13.24 20.56
C ASN A 58 18.48 -13.11 19.48
N LEU A 59 17.23 -12.91 19.90
CA LEU A 59 16.08 -12.68 19.02
C LEU A 59 15.74 -11.19 18.89
N GLU A 60 16.42 -10.31 19.61
CA GLU A 60 16.22 -8.87 19.53
C GLU A 60 16.53 -8.36 18.12
N GLY A 61 15.72 -7.40 17.65
CA GLY A 61 15.83 -6.83 16.30
C GLY A 61 15.31 -7.72 15.17
N LYS A 62 15.04 -9.01 15.41
CA LYS A 62 14.44 -9.91 14.43
C LYS A 62 12.93 -9.69 14.34
N ARG A 63 12.39 -9.85 13.13
CA ARG A 63 10.96 -9.76 12.83
C ARG A 63 10.44 -11.10 12.36
N PHE A 64 9.31 -11.51 12.90
CA PHE A 64 8.61 -12.74 12.60
C PHE A 64 7.23 -12.44 12.07
N LEU A 65 6.64 -13.37 11.33
CA LEU A 65 5.22 -13.30 11.02
C LEU A 65 4.40 -13.75 12.25
N PRO A 66 3.24 -13.12 12.53
CA PRO A 66 2.45 -13.49 13.71
C PRO A 66 2.01 -14.95 13.75
N GLY A 67 1.93 -15.64 12.60
CA GLY A 67 1.61 -17.06 12.53
C GLY A 67 2.79 -18.01 12.79
N GLU A 68 4.03 -17.49 12.80
CA GLU A 68 5.26 -18.29 12.98
C GLU A 68 5.79 -18.22 14.43
N VAL A 69 5.34 -17.24 15.21
CA VAL A 69 5.76 -17.09 16.60
C VAL A 69 4.99 -18.03 17.52
N THR A 70 5.73 -18.73 18.39
CA THR A 70 5.16 -19.49 19.49
C THR A 70 4.70 -18.55 20.61
N VAL A 71 3.89 -19.05 21.54
CA VAL A 71 3.61 -18.31 22.77
C VAL A 71 4.89 -18.08 23.58
N LEU A 72 4.97 -16.94 24.28
CA LEU A 72 6.03 -16.71 25.25
C LEU A 72 5.78 -17.59 26.50
N PRO A 73 6.84 -18.06 27.18
CA PRO A 73 8.25 -17.77 26.98
C PRO A 73 8.89 -18.49 25.77
N VAL A 74 9.95 -17.91 25.21
CA VAL A 74 10.69 -18.52 24.09
C VAL A 74 11.28 -19.89 24.48
N LEU A 75 11.45 -20.76 23.49
CA LEU A 75 12.03 -22.08 23.72
C LEU A 75 13.43 -21.96 24.35
N GLY A 76 13.66 -22.70 25.44
CA GLY A 76 14.90 -22.64 26.22
C GLY A 76 15.05 -21.40 27.10
N CYS A 77 13.97 -20.67 27.41
CA CYS A 77 14.03 -19.57 28.36
C CYS A 77 14.44 -20.06 29.77
N THR A 78 15.54 -19.51 30.30
CA THR A 78 16.07 -19.85 31.64
C THR A 78 15.48 -18.99 32.76
N SER A 79 14.65 -18.01 32.44
CA SER A 79 14.07 -17.08 33.43
C SER A 79 12.90 -17.73 34.17
N ARG A 80 12.92 -17.69 35.50
CA ARG A 80 11.85 -18.23 36.36
C ARG A 80 10.52 -17.48 36.20
N LYS A 81 10.56 -16.19 35.87
CA LYS A 81 9.39 -15.33 35.64
C LYS A 81 9.67 -14.43 34.44
N CYS A 82 9.39 -14.95 33.24
CA CYS A 82 9.60 -14.20 32.01
C CYS A 82 8.49 -13.16 31.81
N THR A 83 8.87 -11.89 31.67
CA THR A 83 7.97 -10.76 31.41
C THR A 83 8.23 -10.09 30.05
N CYS A 84 8.92 -10.78 29.14
CA CYS A 84 9.12 -10.30 27.78
C CYS A 84 7.77 -10.19 27.07
N THR A 85 7.68 -9.29 26.08
CA THR A 85 6.44 -9.05 25.33
C THR A 85 6.69 -9.10 23.84
N TYR A 86 5.61 -9.31 23.08
CA TYR A 86 5.63 -9.13 21.64
C TYR A 86 5.20 -7.70 21.29
N MET A 87 5.95 -7.06 20.40
CA MET A 87 5.59 -5.80 19.79
C MET A 87 5.10 -6.04 18.36
N HIS A 88 3.86 -5.64 18.08
CA HIS A 88 3.26 -5.76 16.76
C HIS A 88 3.64 -4.58 15.87
N HIS A 89 4.14 -4.89 14.68
CA HIS A 89 4.48 -3.95 13.64
C HIS A 89 3.47 -4.04 12.50
N ARG A 90 2.98 -2.89 12.05
CA ARG A 90 2.12 -2.85 10.87
C ARG A 90 2.98 -3.06 9.62
N ASP A 91 2.41 -3.71 8.60
CA ASP A 91 3.08 -3.79 7.28
C ASP A 91 3.33 -2.36 6.78
N ARG A 92 4.58 -2.05 6.45
CA ARG A 92 4.99 -0.73 5.97
C ARG A 92 4.74 -0.53 4.47
N ARG A 93 4.40 -1.61 3.75
CA ARG A 93 3.97 -1.48 2.35
C ARG A 93 2.69 -0.67 2.32
N SER A 94 2.76 0.40 1.56
CA SER A 94 1.65 1.30 1.30
C SER A 94 1.49 1.42 -0.22
N GLY A 95 0.27 1.72 -0.65
CA GLY A 95 -0.06 1.88 -2.06
C GLY A 95 -0.26 0.56 -2.81
N ILE A 96 -0.24 0.68 -4.14
CA ILE A 96 -0.50 -0.41 -5.08
C ILE A 96 0.69 -1.36 -5.09
N GLU A 97 0.42 -2.67 -5.15
CA GLU A 97 1.47 -3.69 -5.32
C GLU A 97 2.26 -3.39 -6.60
N ARG A 98 3.54 -3.04 -6.45
CA ARG A 98 4.41 -2.68 -7.58
C ARG A 98 4.82 -3.91 -8.40
N ARG A 99 4.63 -5.10 -7.85
CA ARG A 99 4.81 -6.38 -8.55
C ARG A 99 3.52 -6.70 -9.28
N LEU A 100 3.30 -6.01 -10.39
CA LEU A 100 2.22 -6.35 -11.31
C LEU A 100 2.50 -7.74 -11.90
N PRO A 101 1.51 -8.64 -11.96
CA PRO A 101 1.69 -9.92 -12.63
C PRO A 101 2.05 -9.70 -14.09
N LEU A 102 2.83 -10.61 -14.68
CA LEU A 102 3.33 -10.49 -16.06
C LEU A 102 2.20 -10.25 -17.06
N SER A 103 1.03 -10.87 -16.84
CA SER A 103 -0.17 -10.69 -17.67
C SER A 103 -0.71 -9.26 -17.71
N VAL A 104 -0.49 -8.46 -16.66
CA VAL A 104 -0.85 -7.04 -16.61
C VAL A 104 0.27 -6.20 -17.24
N LEU A 105 1.50 -6.67 -17.14
CA LEU A 105 2.69 -5.99 -17.62
C LEU A 105 2.88 -6.13 -19.15
N GLU A 106 2.39 -7.21 -19.75
CA GLU A 106 2.50 -7.51 -21.19
C GLU A 106 1.92 -6.39 -22.08
N ASN A 107 0.81 -5.78 -21.65
CA ASN A 107 0.22 -4.62 -22.32
C ASN A 107 1.00 -3.31 -22.09
N VAL A 108 1.73 -3.20 -20.98
CA VAL A 108 2.50 -1.98 -20.61
C VAL A 108 3.91 -2.02 -21.21
N LEU A 109 4.52 -3.20 -21.31
CA LEU A 109 5.82 -3.44 -21.93
C LEU A 109 5.72 -3.81 -23.40
N SER A 110 4.53 -3.72 -24.00
CA SER A 110 4.26 -4.11 -25.38
C SER A 110 5.25 -3.44 -26.34
N ASN A 111 6.26 -4.23 -26.75
CA ASN A 111 7.13 -4.24 -27.94
C ASN A 111 7.57 -2.94 -28.65
N GLN A 112 7.22 -1.74 -28.17
CA GLN A 112 7.75 -0.51 -28.73
C GLN A 112 9.11 -0.23 -28.09
N GLU A 113 10.15 -0.33 -28.91
CA GLU A 113 11.47 0.17 -28.58
C GLU A 113 11.36 1.66 -28.22
N GLN A 114 11.44 1.97 -26.92
CA GLN A 114 11.39 3.35 -26.42
C GLN A 114 12.77 4.03 -26.46
N ARG A 115 13.82 3.32 -26.88
CA ARG A 115 15.14 3.92 -27.03
C ARG A 115 15.15 4.77 -28.31
N ILE A 116 14.95 6.07 -28.13
CA ILE A 116 15.01 7.06 -29.23
C ILE A 116 16.45 7.42 -29.58
N ARG A 117 17.41 7.20 -28.66
CA ARG A 117 18.80 7.66 -28.82
C ARG A 117 19.76 6.51 -29.13
N PRO A 118 20.74 6.73 -30.04
CA PRO A 118 21.79 5.76 -30.30
C PRO A 118 22.60 5.49 -29.02
N ASP A 119 23.04 4.25 -28.86
CA ASP A 119 23.86 3.83 -27.73
C ASP A 119 25.13 4.70 -27.64
N ARG A 120 25.50 5.14 -26.43
CA ARG A 120 26.71 5.95 -26.22
C ARG A 120 27.97 5.11 -26.26
N ARG A 121 27.86 3.78 -26.18
CA ARG A 121 29.01 2.90 -26.28
C ARG A 121 29.34 2.73 -27.76
N LYS A 122 30.40 3.41 -28.22
CA LYS A 122 31.15 2.91 -29.37
C LYS A 122 31.75 1.58 -28.94
N SER A 123 31.24 0.46 -29.45
CA SER A 123 31.92 -0.82 -29.30
C SER A 123 33.26 -0.72 -30.02
N SER A 124 34.34 -0.58 -29.26
CA SER A 124 35.71 -0.62 -29.77
C SER A 124 36.09 -2.08 -30.02
N PHE A 125 35.54 -2.67 -31.06
CA PHE A 125 36.07 -3.91 -31.64
C PHE A 125 36.33 -3.63 -33.11
N ALA A 126 37.53 -3.13 -33.37
CA ALA A 126 38.23 -3.08 -34.64
C ALA A 126 39.69 -3.41 -34.35
#